data_AF-A0A832W185-F1
#
_entry.id   AF-A0A832W185-F1
#
_cell.length_a   1.000
_cell.length_b   1.000
_cell.length_c   1.000
_cell.angle_alpha   90.00
_cell.angle_beta   90.00
_cell.angle_gamma   90.00
#
_symmetry.space_group_name_H-M   'P 1'
#
loop_
_entity.id
_entity.type
_entity.pdbx_description
1 polymer ?
#
loop_
_entity_poly.entity_id
_entity_poly.type
_entity_poly.pdbx_seq_one_letter_code
_entity_poly.pdbx_strand_id
1 'polypeptide(L)'
;TKDPIAELKQFITKNSDQSHRYLGGAVGIINYDAIKLYENIPIKDNSKPLIEFGIYQDGILYDNKTKQSLYFYYDENRINQIKQTERKFGNIQLSDIVSNLDETKFSDIVNQAKKYLYSGDIFQVVLSRR
;
A
#
# COMPACT_ATOMS: atom_id res chain seq x y z
N THR A 1 -3.16 1.67 -20.24
CA THR A 1 -3.17 0.19 -20.15
C THR A 1 -4.51 -0.29 -19.62
N LYS A 2 -5.02 -1.45 -20.10
CA LYS A 2 -6.31 -2.03 -19.66
C LYS A 2 -6.21 -2.85 -18.36
N ASP A 3 -5.01 -3.31 -17.99
CA ASP A 3 -4.71 -4.01 -16.74
C ASP A 3 -3.29 -3.65 -16.27
N PRO A 4 -3.13 -2.78 -15.25
CA PRO A 4 -1.82 -2.34 -14.77
C PRO A 4 -1.04 -3.44 -14.03
N ILE A 5 -1.72 -4.47 -13.50
CA ILE A 5 -1.06 -5.58 -12.80
C ILE A 5 -0.40 -6.50 -13.82
N ALA A 6 -1.05 -6.74 -14.96
CA ALA A 6 -0.46 -7.47 -16.07
C ALA A 6 0.80 -6.79 -16.62
N GLU A 7 0.81 -5.45 -16.67
CA GLU A 7 1.98 -4.67 -17.08
C GLU A 7 3.10 -4.76 -16.03
N LEU A 8 2.79 -4.59 -14.74
CA LEU A 8 3.75 -4.73 -13.65
C LEU A 8 4.44 -6.11 -13.66
N LYS A 9 3.69 -7.17 -13.95
CA LYS A 9 4.21 -8.53 -14.02
C LYS A 9 5.33 -8.72 -15.06
N GLN A 10 5.35 -7.90 -16.12
CA GLN A 10 6.41 -7.95 -17.15
C GLN A 10 7.76 -7.49 -16.63
N PHE A 11 7.78 -6.62 -15.61
CA PHE A 11 9.00 -6.08 -15.01
C PHE A 11 9.54 -6.90 -13.84
N ILE A 12 8.79 -7.90 -13.35
CA ILE A 12 9.19 -8.74 -12.21
C ILE A 12 9.91 -9.99 -12.72
N THR A 13 11.18 -10.13 -12.37
CA THR A 13 11.96 -11.36 -12.61
C THR A 13 11.43 -12.49 -11.73
N LYS A 14 11.18 -13.66 -12.32
CA LYS A 14 10.82 -14.86 -11.56
C LYS A 14 12.05 -15.41 -10.84
N ASN A 15 12.15 -15.20 -9.54
CA ASN A 15 13.12 -15.88 -8.69
C ASN A 15 12.49 -17.16 -8.13
N SER A 16 13.15 -18.30 -8.35
CA SER A 16 12.73 -19.60 -7.82
C SER A 16 13.25 -19.89 -6.41
N ASP A 17 14.19 -19.06 -5.92
CA ASP A 17 14.71 -19.16 -4.57
C ASP A 17 13.67 -18.66 -3.55
N GLN A 18 13.17 -19.59 -2.73
CA GLN A 18 12.22 -19.32 -1.65
C GLN A 18 12.86 -19.43 -0.26
N SER A 19 14.20 -19.40 -0.18
CA SER A 19 14.93 -19.44 1.08
C SER A 19 14.54 -18.31 2.04
N HIS A 20 14.10 -17.17 1.49
CA HIS A 20 13.66 -16.00 2.25
C HIS A 20 12.31 -15.48 1.73
N ARG A 21 11.56 -14.83 2.62
CA ARG A 21 10.21 -14.29 2.32
C ARG A 21 10.20 -13.18 1.26
N TYR A 22 11.32 -12.49 1.07
CA TYR A 22 11.46 -11.41 0.11
C TYR A 22 12.91 -11.35 -0.38
N LEU A 23 13.10 -11.43 -1.70
CA LEU A 23 14.39 -11.27 -2.36
C LEU A 23 14.16 -10.42 -3.62
N GLY A 24 13.75 -9.18 -3.42
CA GLY A 24 13.52 -8.22 -4.50
C GLY A 24 12.21 -8.42 -5.26
N GLY A 25 11.94 -7.51 -6.20
CA GLY A 25 10.72 -7.46 -7.00
C GLY A 25 9.99 -6.13 -6.87
N ALA A 26 8.69 -6.13 -7.19
CA ALA A 26 7.85 -4.94 -7.10
C ALA A 26 7.41 -4.68 -5.65
N VAL A 27 7.71 -3.50 -5.13
CA VAL A 27 7.21 -3.02 -3.83
C VAL A 27 6.57 -1.65 -4.03
N GLY A 28 5.38 -1.46 -3.47
CA GLY A 28 4.57 -0.32 -3.79
C GLY A 28 3.24 -0.27 -3.07
N ILE A 29 2.36 0.59 -3.55
CA ILE A 29 1.04 0.88 -2.99
C ILE A 29 -0.01 0.72 -4.09
N ILE A 30 -1.12 0.06 -3.73
CA ILE A 30 -2.36 0.07 -4.50
C ILE A 30 -3.36 0.87 -3.67
N ASN A 31 -3.78 2.02 -4.17
CA ASN A 31 -4.77 2.86 -3.50
C ASN A 31 -6.19 2.31 -3.71
N TYR A 32 -7.07 2.56 -2.74
CA TYR A 32 -8.47 2.09 -2.78
C TYR A 32 -9.19 2.43 -4.09
N ASP A 33 -8.96 3.65 -4.59
CA ASP A 33 -9.56 4.16 -5.83
C ASP A 33 -9.18 3.32 -7.08
N ALA A 34 -8.17 2.45 -7.01
CA ALA A 34 -7.79 1.53 -8.08
C ALA A 34 -8.90 0.52 -8.42
N ILE A 35 -9.88 0.31 -7.54
CA ILE A 35 -11.04 -0.56 -7.81
C ILE A 35 -11.83 -0.12 -9.05
N LYS A 36 -11.78 1.18 -9.42
CA LYS A 36 -12.44 1.72 -10.62
C LYS A 36 -11.90 1.15 -11.94
N LEU A 37 -10.75 0.49 -11.90
CA LEU A 37 -10.18 -0.21 -13.05
C LEU A 37 -10.85 -1.56 -13.31
N TYR A 38 -11.53 -2.11 -12.31
CA TYR A 38 -12.15 -3.44 -12.37
C TYR A 38 -13.68 -3.37 -12.33
N GLU A 39 -14.23 -2.45 -11.55
CA GLU A 39 -15.68 -2.32 -11.34
C GLU A 39 -16.16 -0.92 -11.71
N ASN A 40 -17.35 -0.84 -12.31
CA ASN A 40 -17.97 0.44 -12.67
C ASN A 40 -18.66 1.07 -11.45
N ILE A 41 -17.88 1.72 -10.59
CA ILE A 41 -18.33 2.32 -9.33
C ILE A 41 -18.14 3.85 -9.38
N PRO A 42 -19.10 4.65 -8.92
CA PRO A 42 -18.97 6.10 -8.86
C PRO A 42 -17.98 6.52 -7.75
N ILE A 43 -16.70 6.62 -8.10
CA ILE A 43 -15.63 7.10 -7.21
C ILE A 43 -15.23 8.51 -7.65
N LYS A 44 -15.06 9.43 -6.69
CA LYS A 44 -14.58 10.79 -6.98
C LYS A 44 -13.13 10.74 -7.44
N ASP A 45 -12.80 11.49 -8.47
CA ASP A 45 -11.41 11.60 -8.90
C ASP A 45 -10.56 12.28 -7.83
N ASN A 46 -9.39 11.69 -7.61
CA ASN A 46 -8.39 12.12 -6.66
C ASN A 46 -7.06 12.30 -7.41
N SER A 47 -6.23 13.24 -6.96
CA SER A 47 -4.94 13.53 -7.61
C SER A 47 -3.86 12.48 -7.33
N LYS A 48 -4.13 11.54 -6.43
CA LYS A 48 -3.18 10.47 -6.05
C LYS A 48 -3.09 9.40 -7.14
N PRO A 49 -1.89 8.81 -7.36
CA PRO A 49 -1.75 7.69 -8.28
C PRO A 49 -2.60 6.50 -7.80
N LEU A 50 -3.24 5.78 -8.71
CA LEU A 50 -4.04 4.59 -8.32
C LEU A 50 -3.14 3.45 -7.87
N ILE A 51 -2.02 3.26 -8.56
CA ILE A 51 -1.05 2.19 -8.35
C ILE A 51 0.34 2.79 -8.54
N GLU A 52 1.24 2.55 -7.59
CA GLU A 52 2.62 3.04 -7.62
C GLU A 52 3.55 1.95 -7.09
N PHE A 53 4.50 1.50 -7.91
CA PHE A 53 5.45 0.45 -7.55
C PHE A 53 6.86 0.83 -7.99
N GLY A 54 7.83 0.59 -7.10
CA GLY A 54 9.24 0.52 -7.41
C GLY A 54 9.66 -0.92 -7.66
N ILE A 55 10.57 -1.13 -8.62
CA ILE A 55 11.21 -2.43 -8.83
C ILE A 55 12.56 -2.42 -8.12
N TYR A 56 12.70 -3.28 -7.11
CA TYR A 56 13.88 -3.36 -6.26
C TYR A 56 14.65 -4.63 -6.56
N GLN A 57 15.93 -4.48 -6.94
CA GLN A 57 16.82 -5.60 -7.24
C GLN A 57 17.83 -5.89 -6.11
N ASP A 58 17.75 -5.13 -5.02
CA ASP A 58 18.52 -5.35 -3.81
C ASP A 58 17.68 -5.00 -2.58
N GLY A 59 18.13 -5.42 -1.41
CA GLY A 59 17.40 -5.17 -0.18
C GLY A 59 18.11 -5.70 1.05
N ILE A 60 17.65 -5.22 2.21
CA ILE A 60 18.13 -5.65 3.52
C ILE A 60 16.96 -6.35 4.22
N LEU A 61 17.17 -7.61 4.59
CA LEU A 61 16.30 -8.35 5.47
C LEU A 61 16.89 -8.32 6.88
N TYR A 62 16.05 -8.13 7.87
CA TYR A 62 16.43 -8.26 9.27
C TYR A 62 15.53 -9.28 9.96
N ASP A 63 16.13 -10.37 10.43
CA ASP A 63 15.44 -11.37 11.21
C ASP A 63 15.46 -10.99 12.69
N ASN A 64 14.29 -10.58 13.20
CA ASN A 64 14.12 -10.21 14.60
C ASN A 64 14.29 -11.38 15.57
N LYS A 65 14.16 -12.64 15.13
CA LYS A 65 14.32 -13.84 15.95
C LYS A 65 15.79 -14.18 16.15
N THR A 66 16.55 -14.27 15.06
CA THR A 66 17.99 -14.63 15.10
C THR A 66 18.91 -13.42 15.29
N LYS A 67 18.38 -12.20 15.18
CA LYS A 67 19.13 -10.92 15.20
C LYS A 67 20.17 -10.82 14.09
N GLN A 68 19.91 -11.48 12.96
CA GLN A 68 20.78 -11.47 11.79
C GLN A 68 20.20 -10.58 10.69
N SER A 69 21.08 -9.89 9.97
CA SER A 69 20.73 -9.17 8.74
C SER A 69 21.30 -9.87 7.52
N LEU A 70 20.51 -9.92 6.45
CA LEU A 70 20.94 -10.37 5.14
C LEU A 70 20.82 -9.20 4.17
N TYR A 71 21.91 -8.89 3.46
CA TYR A 71 21.88 -8.03 2.29
C TYR A 71 21.95 -8.90 1.03
N PHE A 72 21.02 -8.70 0.12
CA PHE A 72 21.00 -9.34 -1.19
C PHE A 72 21.00 -8.28 -2.30
N TYR A 73 21.52 -8.65 -3.46
CA TYR A 73 21.53 -7.84 -4.68
C TYR A 73 21.57 -8.77 -5.90
N TYR A 74 20.97 -8.35 -7.03
CA TYR A 74 20.99 -9.11 -8.28
C TYR A 74 21.93 -8.54 -9.35
N ASP A 75 22.04 -7.21 -9.43
CA ASP A 75 22.83 -6.52 -10.44
C ASP A 75 24.03 -5.84 -9.78
N GLU A 76 23.80 -4.69 -9.13
CA GLU A 76 24.87 -3.94 -8.47
C GLU A 76 24.90 -4.14 -6.94
N ASN A 77 26.10 -4.39 -6.41
CA ASN A 77 26.34 -4.42 -4.97
C ASN A 77 26.55 -3.00 -4.43
N ARG A 78 25.57 -2.49 -3.68
CA ARG A 78 25.57 -1.12 -3.13
C ARG A 78 25.89 -1.07 -1.63
N ILE A 79 26.42 -2.15 -1.05
CA ILE A 79 26.67 -2.25 0.40
C ILE A 79 27.54 -1.11 0.95
N ASN A 80 28.51 -0.63 0.16
CA ASN A 80 29.40 0.45 0.58
C ASN A 80 28.67 1.80 0.67
N GLN A 81 27.72 2.06 -0.24
CA GLN A 81 26.91 3.29 -0.21
C GLN A 81 25.97 3.30 1.01
N ILE A 82 25.38 2.15 1.31
CA ILE A 82 24.48 1.96 2.47
C ILE A 82 25.26 2.23 3.77
N LYS A 83 26.48 1.71 3.89
CA LYS A 83 27.34 1.92 5.08
C LYS A 83 27.76 3.38 5.28
N GLN A 84 27.88 4.16 4.19
CA GLN A 84 28.33 5.55 4.22
C GLN A 84 27.20 6.56 4.42
N THR A 85 25.94 6.12 4.41
CA THR A 85 24.80 7.02 4.52
C THR A 85 24.69 7.57 5.94
N GLU A 86 24.87 8.89 6.11
CA GLU A 86 24.62 9.56 7.38
C GLU A 86 23.16 9.40 7.82
N ARG A 87 22.95 9.05 9.09
CA ARG A 87 21.59 8.95 9.66
C ARG A 87 21.02 10.34 9.87
N LYS A 88 20.31 10.84 8.87
CA LYS A 88 19.48 12.05 8.99
C LYS A 88 18.08 11.62 9.41
N PHE A 89 17.75 11.85 10.67
CA PHE A 89 16.37 11.71 11.14
C PHE A 89 15.67 13.04 10.93
N GLY A 90 14.49 13.01 10.29
CA GLY A 90 13.63 14.18 10.20
C GLY A 90 13.05 14.52 11.58
N ASN A 91 12.67 15.78 11.78
CA ASN A 91 11.92 16.16 12.97
C ASN A 91 10.50 15.61 12.88
N ILE A 92 10.02 15.01 13.97
CA ILE A 92 8.63 14.58 14.08
C ILE A 92 7.78 15.84 14.24
N GLN A 93 6.86 16.08 13.30
CA GLN A 93 5.86 17.12 13.42
C GLN A 93 4.54 16.48 13.84
N LEU A 94 3.95 17.01 14.91
CA LEU A 94 2.61 16.65 15.33
C LEU A 94 1.64 17.71 14.79
N SER A 95 0.60 17.27 14.08
CA SER A 95 -0.53 18.12 13.73
C SER A 95 -1.71 17.81 14.64
N ASP A 96 -2.58 18.79 14.84
CA ASP A 96 -3.86 18.54 15.51
C ASP A 96 -4.72 17.58 14.68
N ILE A 97 -5.43 16.69 15.38
CA ILE A 97 -6.35 15.75 14.75
C ILE A 97 -7.65 16.49 14.46
N VAL A 98 -7.96 16.67 13.18
CA VAL A 98 -9.19 17.34 12.73
C VAL A 98 -10.04 16.35 11.95
N SER A 99 -11.27 16.13 12.40
CA SER A 99 -12.24 15.29 11.70
C SER A 99 -12.75 15.98 10.44
N ASN A 100 -12.80 15.26 9.32
CA ASN A 100 -13.43 15.72 8.09
C ASN A 100 -14.97 15.71 8.13
N LEU A 101 -15.56 15.05 9.15
CA LEU A 101 -16.99 14.85 9.27
C LEU A 101 -17.44 14.94 10.73
N ASP A 102 -18.51 15.69 10.98
CA ASP A 102 -19.14 15.74 12.31
C ASP A 102 -19.91 14.44 12.64
N GLU A 103 -20.20 14.27 13.93
CA GLU A 103 -20.85 13.07 14.46
C GLU A 103 -22.28 12.87 13.92
N THR A 104 -23.03 13.95 13.73
CA THR A 104 -24.42 13.88 13.27
C THR A 104 -24.48 13.38 11.84
N LYS A 105 -23.67 13.93 10.94
CA LYS A 105 -23.57 13.44 9.55
C LYS A 105 -23.09 12.00 9.47
N PHE A 106 -22.12 11.61 10.29
CA PHE A 106 -21.67 10.22 10.29
C PHE A 106 -22.78 9.27 10.77
N SER A 107 -23.53 9.66 11.80
CA SER A 107 -24.68 8.91 12.29
C SER A 107 -25.78 8.76 11.23
N ASP A 108 -26.02 9.79 10.43
CA ASP A 108 -26.97 9.74 9.32
C ASP A 108 -26.54 8.72 8.25
N ILE A 109 -25.24 8.69 7.91
CA ILE A 109 -24.69 7.70 6.97
C ILE A 109 -24.84 6.28 7.54
N VAL A 110 -24.58 6.08 8.84
CA VAL A 110 -24.78 4.79 9.51
C VAL A 110 -26.26 4.37 9.49
N ASN A 111 -27.19 5.29 9.73
CA ASN A 111 -28.62 5.00 9.67
C ASN A 111 -29.07 4.66 8.25
N GLN A 112 -28.50 5.29 7.23
CA GLN A 112 -28.75 4.92 5.84
C GLN A 112 -28.22 3.51 5.51
N ALA A 113 -27.02 3.16 5.98
CA ALA A 113 -26.47 1.82 5.84
C ALA A 113 -27.36 0.75 6.49
N LYS A 114 -27.92 1.03 7.68
CA LYS A 114 -28.88 0.12 8.35
C LYS A 114 -30.13 -0.12 7.50
N LYS A 115 -30.64 0.88 6.79
CA LYS A 115 -31.80 0.69 5.90
C LYS A 115 -31.49 -0.31 4.79
N TYR A 116 -30.32 -0.18 4.15
CA TYR A 116 -29.86 -1.14 3.14
C TYR A 116 -29.63 -2.55 3.69
N LEU A 117 -29.22 -2.66 4.96
CA LEU A 117 -29.11 -3.95 5.65
C LEU A 117 -30.51 -4.58 5.83
N TYR A 118 -31.50 -3.81 6.28
CA TYR A 118 -32.85 -4.31 6.54
C TYR A 118 -33.64 -4.62 5.26
N SER A 119 -33.38 -3.93 4.14
CA SER A 119 -33.97 -4.25 2.83
C SER A 119 -33.38 -5.51 2.21
N GLY A 120 -32.26 -6.02 2.73
CA GLY A 120 -31.57 -7.19 2.20
C GLY A 120 -30.62 -6.89 1.05
N ASP A 121 -30.30 -5.62 0.77
CA ASP A 121 -29.40 -5.23 -0.31
C ASP A 121 -27.93 -5.58 0.00
N ILE A 122 -27.56 -5.53 1.29
CA ILE A 122 -26.22 -5.85 1.79
C ILE A 122 -26.31 -6.60 3.11
N PHE A 123 -25.24 -7.32 3.47
CA PHE A 123 -25.08 -7.93 4.80
C PHE A 123 -24.16 -7.11 5.73
N GLN A 124 -23.27 -6.30 5.15
CA GLN A 124 -22.34 -5.45 5.89
C GLN A 124 -21.82 -4.33 4.96
N VAL A 125 -21.58 -3.16 5.52
CA VAL A 125 -20.81 -2.08 4.87
C VAL A 125 -19.81 -1.49 5.85
N VAL A 126 -18.61 -1.17 5.36
CA VAL A 126 -17.53 -0.56 6.14
C VAL A 126 -17.47 0.93 5.80
N LEU A 127 -17.95 1.75 6.72
CA LEU A 127 -17.96 3.21 6.59
C LEU A 127 -16.71 3.81 7.23
N SER A 128 -16.08 4.77 6.57
CA SER A 128 -14.88 5.46 7.07
C SER A 128 -15.05 6.98 7.08
N ARG A 129 -14.45 7.63 8.08
CA ARG A 129 -14.23 9.09 8.15
C ARG A 129 -12.73 9.35 8.36
N ARG A 130 -12.24 10.53 7.99
CA ARG A 130 -10.82 10.88 8.01
C ARG A 130 -10.53 12.00 8.98
#